data_AF-M2ZGI4-F1
#
_entry.id   AF-M2ZGI4-F1
#
_cell.length_a   1.000
_cell.length_b   1.000
_cell.length_c   1.000
_cell.angle_alpha   90.00
_cell.angle_beta   90.00
_cell.angle_gamma   90.00
#
_symmetry.space_group_name_H-M   'P 1'
#
loop_
_entity.id
_entity.type
_entity.pdbx_description
1 polymer ?
#
loop_
_entity_poly.entity_id
_entity_poly.type
_entity_poly.pdbx_seq_one_letter_code
_entity_poly.pdbx_strand_id
1 'polypeptide(L)'
;MSDVRTLHVQVVPGRIHARWADRTVTIPAAVPRPGSGDGAHPAALLGYAAATAGAPDDLDTVTVVHPTEWGERRRAQLHTAARQVARHAVLVTTAVAARRTAPLGDGERYAVVEVDGAGVTATALTAPDGEVDRLARDPDLDEVLLDSPTGARRLDELIGDVCGSVDPDVVLVTGSPGEPPGMPLCERIAERLGRGIRVIPVAASEMLAAVPDPVPVPPGDAAAAPRWLRTEPASRPVRRMRRGIAVVAVVAAATAVGLVWTAGHRADLHGEVVDDPALGDTAGATPGTRSPTPRAPSVQHVLGPVRLELPEGWKVRDPAGADRAELVPVGGNDRRIVLVHSILRRPLDLSGLGEVLARRAAERGGVIRDLDTDTTFADRPVIAYVEAPDEFSLVRWFVVVESGIQVAVGCQFLYGEWAGIKNECEQAVHTVAVA
;
A
#
# COMPACT_ATOMS: atom_id res chain seq x y z
N MET A 1 -8.86 -37.81 -15.16
CA MET A 1 -8.32 -36.45 -14.93
C MET A 1 -9.37 -35.77 -14.09
N SER A 2 -9.09 -35.50 -12.83
CA SER A 2 -10.06 -34.80 -11.97
C SER A 2 -10.22 -33.38 -12.51
N ASP A 3 -11.44 -32.96 -12.82
CA ASP A 3 -11.72 -31.57 -13.20
C ASP A 3 -11.26 -30.66 -12.05
N VAL A 4 -10.29 -29.79 -12.33
CA VAL A 4 -9.80 -28.81 -11.34
C VAL A 4 -10.92 -27.84 -11.06
N ARG A 5 -11.34 -27.75 -9.80
CA ARG A 5 -12.41 -26.84 -9.37
C ARG A 5 -11.85 -25.43 -9.23
N THR A 6 -11.87 -24.67 -10.32
CA THR A 6 -11.35 -23.29 -10.37
C THR A 6 -12.46 -22.25 -10.32
N LEU A 7 -12.39 -21.37 -9.33
CA LEU A 7 -13.19 -20.14 -9.29
C LEU A 7 -12.38 -18.98 -9.87
N HIS A 8 -12.96 -18.19 -10.77
CA HIS A 8 -12.34 -16.97 -11.28
C HIS A 8 -13.02 -15.75 -10.66
N VAL A 9 -12.25 -14.82 -10.13
CA VAL A 9 -12.77 -13.62 -9.46
C VAL A 9 -12.04 -12.39 -10.00
N GLN A 10 -12.75 -11.31 -10.29
CA GLN A 10 -12.15 -9.99 -10.52
C GLN A 10 -12.55 -9.06 -9.39
N VAL A 11 -11.55 -8.41 -8.81
CA VAL A 11 -11.73 -7.35 -7.84
C VAL A 11 -11.55 -6.01 -8.53
N VAL A 12 -12.57 -5.15 -8.47
CA VAL A 12 -12.49 -3.75 -8.90
C VAL A 12 -12.97 -2.85 -7.76
N PRO A 13 -12.57 -1.57 -7.69
CA PRO A 13 -13.10 -0.66 -6.69
C PRO A 13 -14.63 -0.66 -6.68
N GLY A 14 -15.23 -1.02 -5.52
CA GLY A 14 -16.68 -1.02 -5.33
C GLY A 14 -17.45 -2.21 -5.91
N ARG A 15 -16.83 -3.16 -6.63
CA ARG A 15 -17.50 -4.36 -7.16
C ARG A 15 -16.60 -5.59 -7.20
N ILE A 16 -17.22 -6.76 -7.14
CA ILE A 16 -16.55 -8.03 -7.42
C ILE A 16 -17.33 -8.77 -8.48
N HIS A 17 -16.62 -9.30 -9.46
CA HIS A 17 -17.17 -10.23 -10.43
C HIS A 17 -16.63 -11.63 -10.10
N ALA A 18 -17.51 -12.62 -10.04
CA ALA A 18 -17.10 -14.01 -9.81
C ALA A 18 -17.71 -14.92 -10.86
N ARG A 19 -16.89 -15.80 -11.43
CA ARG A 19 -17.26 -16.78 -12.43
C ARG A 19 -16.94 -18.18 -11.93
N TRP A 20 -17.95 -19.03 -11.92
CA TRP A 20 -17.85 -20.46 -11.65
C TRP A 20 -18.57 -21.22 -12.77
N ALA A 21 -17.87 -22.15 -13.42
CA ALA A 21 -18.35 -22.77 -14.67
C ALA A 21 -18.81 -21.69 -15.67
N ASP A 22 -20.04 -21.77 -16.17
CA ASP A 22 -20.62 -20.80 -17.10
C ASP A 22 -21.39 -19.66 -16.42
N ARG A 23 -21.45 -19.65 -15.09
CA ARG A 23 -22.18 -18.63 -14.33
C ARG A 23 -21.25 -17.52 -13.89
N THR A 24 -21.55 -16.29 -14.31
CA THR A 24 -20.88 -15.08 -13.82
C THR A 24 -21.87 -14.26 -12.99
N VAL A 25 -21.44 -13.81 -11.83
CA VAL A 25 -22.21 -12.94 -10.94
C VAL A 25 -21.46 -11.64 -10.69
N THR A 26 -22.19 -10.54 -10.65
CA THR A 26 -21.68 -9.23 -10.25
C THR A 26 -22.22 -8.92 -8.87
N ILE A 27 -21.33 -8.66 -7.95
CA ILE A 27 -21.63 -8.41 -6.56
C ILE A 27 -21.21 -6.97 -6.28
N PRO A 28 -22.13 -6.08 -5.87
CA PRO A 28 -21.74 -4.81 -5.30
C PRO A 28 -20.82 -5.11 -4.13
N ALA A 29 -19.62 -4.52 -4.10
CA ALA A 29 -18.88 -4.48 -2.86
C ALA A 29 -19.59 -3.45 -1.97
N ALA A 30 -20.74 -3.84 -1.39
CA ALA A 30 -21.34 -3.12 -0.29
C ALA A 30 -20.34 -3.21 0.86
N VAL A 31 -19.43 -2.24 0.90
CA VAL A 31 -18.51 -2.01 2.02
C VAL A 31 -19.38 -1.87 3.27
N PRO A 32 -19.26 -2.73 4.30
CA PRO A 32 -19.53 -2.28 5.64
C PRO A 32 -18.58 -1.10 5.85
N ARG A 33 -19.11 0.12 6.00
CA ARG A 33 -18.31 1.31 6.33
C ARG A 33 -17.35 0.93 7.46
N PRO A 34 -16.05 1.31 7.40
CA PRO A 34 -15.18 1.16 8.56
C PRO A 34 -15.80 1.93 9.73
N GLY A 35 -16.37 1.20 10.71
CA GLY A 35 -17.18 1.78 11.80
C GLY A 35 -18.41 0.98 12.21
N SER A 36 -18.91 0.03 11.41
CA SER A 36 -19.83 -1.00 11.90
C SER A 36 -19.03 -2.24 12.28
N GLY A 37 -19.15 -2.71 13.52
CA GLY A 37 -18.33 -3.76 14.15
C GLY A 37 -18.38 -5.18 13.55
N ASP A 38 -18.72 -5.32 12.27
CA ASP A 38 -18.54 -6.53 11.46
C ASP A 38 -17.92 -6.10 10.11
N GLY A 39 -16.61 -5.89 10.11
CA GLY A 39 -15.84 -5.60 8.90
C GLY A 39 -15.62 -6.88 8.10
N ALA A 40 -16.19 -6.97 6.90
CA ALA A 40 -16.00 -8.11 6.02
C ALA A 40 -14.51 -8.26 5.67
N HIS A 41 -13.87 -9.29 6.23
CA HIS A 41 -12.52 -9.71 5.86
C HIS A 41 -12.48 -10.01 4.34
N PRO A 42 -11.40 -9.67 3.59
CA PRO A 42 -11.30 -9.97 2.16
C PRO A 42 -11.57 -11.44 1.81
N ALA A 43 -11.21 -12.37 2.71
CA ALA A 43 -11.54 -13.79 2.57
C ALA A 43 -13.04 -14.07 2.70
N ALA A 44 -13.74 -13.39 3.61
CA ALA A 44 -15.20 -13.49 3.74
C ALA A 44 -15.90 -12.96 2.49
N LEU A 45 -15.37 -11.88 1.90
CA LEU A 45 -15.90 -11.31 0.67
C LEU A 45 -15.67 -12.23 -0.54
N LEU A 46 -14.48 -12.82 -0.67
CA LEU A 46 -14.19 -13.83 -1.69
C LEU A 46 -15.02 -15.11 -1.48
N GLY A 47 -15.21 -15.55 -0.24
CA GLY A 47 -16.07 -16.69 0.11
C GLY A 47 -17.55 -16.41 -0.21
N TYR A 48 -18.03 -15.21 0.10
CA TYR A 48 -19.37 -14.77 -0.31
C TYR A 48 -19.53 -14.75 -1.83
N ALA A 49 -18.51 -14.29 -2.55
CA ALA A 49 -18.51 -14.29 -4.00
C ALA A 49 -18.52 -15.70 -4.59
N ALA A 50 -17.74 -16.61 -4.03
CA ALA A 50 -17.75 -18.04 -4.37
C ALA A 50 -19.15 -18.65 -4.17
N ALA A 51 -19.74 -18.46 -2.98
CA ALA A 51 -21.06 -18.97 -2.65
C ALA A 51 -22.15 -18.39 -3.58
N THR A 52 -22.08 -17.09 -3.88
CA THR A 52 -23.04 -16.42 -4.77
C THR A 52 -22.92 -16.91 -6.23
N ALA A 53 -21.70 -17.21 -6.67
CA ALA A 53 -21.45 -17.83 -7.98
C ALA A 53 -21.90 -19.31 -8.03
N GLY A 54 -22.17 -19.93 -6.88
CA GLY A 54 -22.53 -21.35 -6.76
C GLY A 54 -21.34 -22.30 -6.78
N ALA A 55 -20.15 -21.80 -6.43
CA ALA A 55 -18.97 -22.64 -6.25
C ALA A 55 -19.10 -23.50 -4.98
N PRO A 56 -18.54 -24.73 -4.98
CA PRO A 56 -18.55 -25.61 -3.81
C PRO A 56 -17.57 -25.13 -2.73
N ASP A 57 -17.74 -25.61 -1.51
CA ASP A 57 -16.88 -25.22 -0.36
C ASP A 57 -15.44 -25.80 -0.44
N ASP A 58 -15.19 -26.77 -1.33
CA ASP A 58 -13.94 -27.51 -1.46
C ASP A 58 -13.12 -27.14 -2.71
N LEU A 59 -13.08 -25.85 -3.06
CA LEU A 59 -12.35 -25.33 -4.21
C LEU A 59 -10.85 -25.72 -4.22
N ASP A 60 -10.40 -26.22 -5.38
CA ASP A 60 -8.99 -26.52 -5.60
C ASP A 60 -8.20 -25.22 -5.81
N THR A 61 -8.70 -24.35 -6.69
CA THR A 61 -8.00 -23.12 -7.05
C THR A 61 -8.96 -21.93 -7.13
N VAL A 62 -8.47 -20.77 -6.73
CA VAL A 62 -9.08 -19.48 -7.09
C VAL A 62 -8.09 -18.65 -7.89
N THR A 63 -8.51 -18.17 -9.05
CA THR A 63 -7.76 -17.20 -9.84
C THR A 63 -8.36 -15.82 -9.63
N VAL A 64 -7.58 -14.88 -9.14
CA VAL A 64 -8.05 -13.53 -8.84
C VAL A 64 -7.39 -12.52 -9.77
N VAL A 65 -8.21 -11.89 -10.62
CA VAL A 65 -7.87 -10.71 -11.41
C VAL A 65 -7.94 -9.49 -10.50
N HIS A 66 -6.85 -8.73 -10.43
CA HIS A 66 -6.75 -7.54 -9.58
C HIS A 66 -6.22 -6.33 -10.37
N PRO A 67 -6.50 -5.10 -9.90
CA PRO A 67 -6.02 -3.88 -10.56
C PRO A 67 -4.49 -3.89 -10.74
N THR A 68 -4.01 -3.47 -11.91
CA THR A 68 -2.61 -3.67 -12.32
C THR A 68 -1.62 -2.86 -11.47
N GLU A 69 -2.04 -1.69 -10.99
CA GLU A 69 -1.28 -0.79 -10.12
C GLU A 69 -1.07 -1.33 -8.70
N TRP A 70 -1.72 -2.44 -8.32
CA TRP A 70 -1.59 -2.97 -6.97
C TRP A 70 -0.16 -3.42 -6.66
N GLY A 71 0.46 -2.71 -5.72
CA GLY A 71 1.76 -3.07 -5.16
C GLY A 71 1.76 -4.43 -4.45
N GLU A 72 2.96 -4.93 -4.17
CA GLU A 72 3.21 -6.25 -3.58
C GLU A 72 2.39 -6.54 -2.31
N ARG A 73 2.18 -5.53 -1.45
CA ARG A 73 1.42 -5.71 -0.20
C ARG A 73 -0.04 -6.09 -0.46
N ARG A 74 -0.75 -5.32 -1.30
CA ARG A 74 -2.16 -5.59 -1.62
C ARG A 74 -2.30 -6.94 -2.31
N ARG A 75 -1.38 -7.26 -3.23
CA ARG A 75 -1.30 -8.58 -3.87
C ARG A 75 -1.09 -9.69 -2.84
N ALA A 76 -0.17 -9.53 -1.88
CA ALA A 76 0.07 -10.53 -0.84
C ALA A 76 -1.16 -10.73 0.06
N GLN A 77 -1.82 -9.65 0.48
CA GLN A 77 -3.07 -9.73 1.27
C GLN A 77 -4.19 -10.44 0.49
N LEU A 78 -4.39 -10.07 -0.77
CA LEU A 78 -5.37 -10.70 -1.65
C LEU A 78 -5.06 -12.19 -1.86
N HIS A 79 -3.78 -12.54 -2.08
CA HIS A 79 -3.35 -13.92 -2.20
C HIS A 79 -3.60 -14.71 -0.91
N THR A 80 -3.28 -14.15 0.27
CA THR A 80 -3.59 -14.78 1.55
C THR A 80 -5.08 -14.99 1.76
N ALA A 81 -5.92 -14.00 1.40
CA ALA A 81 -7.37 -14.12 1.48
C ALA A 81 -7.91 -15.20 0.53
N ALA A 82 -7.44 -15.22 -0.71
CA ALA A 82 -7.75 -16.24 -1.70
C ALA A 82 -7.37 -17.65 -1.23
N ARG A 83 -6.22 -17.79 -0.58
CA ARG A 83 -5.74 -19.05 0.03
C ARG A 83 -6.57 -19.54 1.21
N GLN A 84 -7.42 -18.70 1.80
CA GLN A 84 -8.39 -19.12 2.81
C GLN A 84 -9.66 -19.69 2.17
N VAL A 85 -9.93 -19.39 0.90
CA VAL A 85 -11.10 -19.87 0.16
C VAL A 85 -10.80 -21.14 -0.65
N ALA A 86 -9.58 -21.28 -1.17
CA ALA A 86 -9.17 -22.43 -1.98
C ALA A 86 -7.77 -22.95 -1.66
N ARG A 87 -7.49 -24.21 -2.04
CA ARG A 87 -6.17 -24.85 -1.83
C ARG A 87 -5.04 -24.22 -2.63
N HIS A 88 -5.33 -23.48 -3.68
CA HIS A 88 -4.37 -22.75 -4.51
C HIS A 88 -4.95 -21.38 -4.86
N ALA A 89 -4.08 -20.39 -4.98
CA ALA A 89 -4.46 -19.04 -5.37
C ALA A 89 -3.51 -18.60 -6.49
N VAL A 90 -4.07 -18.06 -7.56
CA VAL A 90 -3.33 -17.46 -8.68
C VAL A 90 -3.76 -16.02 -8.80
N LEU A 91 -2.81 -15.10 -8.92
CA LEU A 91 -3.10 -13.69 -9.15
C LEU A 91 -2.78 -13.32 -10.59
N VAL A 92 -3.66 -12.54 -11.21
CA VAL A 92 -3.51 -12.01 -12.56
C VAL A 92 -3.82 -10.52 -12.51
N THR A 93 -3.00 -9.67 -13.13
CA THR A 93 -3.34 -8.25 -13.26
C THR A 93 -4.46 -8.06 -14.29
N THR A 94 -5.32 -7.07 -14.10
CA THR A 94 -6.36 -6.68 -15.07
C THR A 94 -5.77 -6.47 -16.47
N ALA A 95 -4.61 -5.80 -16.61
CA ALA A 95 -4.00 -5.58 -17.92
C ALA A 95 -3.70 -6.89 -18.68
N VAL A 96 -3.09 -7.85 -18.00
CA VAL A 96 -2.83 -9.19 -18.57
C VAL A 96 -4.12 -9.94 -18.88
N ALA A 97 -5.13 -9.87 -17.99
CA ALA A 97 -6.42 -10.51 -18.23
C ALA A 97 -7.16 -9.88 -19.43
N ALA A 98 -7.14 -8.55 -19.56
CA ALA A 98 -7.73 -7.82 -20.68
C ALA A 98 -7.03 -8.17 -21.99
N ARG A 99 -5.70 -8.23 -22.01
CA ARG A 99 -4.94 -8.60 -23.22
C ARG A 99 -5.32 -9.98 -23.77
N ARG A 100 -5.67 -10.93 -22.90
CA ARG A 100 -6.07 -12.29 -23.29
C ARG A 100 -7.44 -12.34 -23.99
N THR A 101 -8.26 -11.30 -23.90
CA THR A 101 -9.53 -11.24 -24.64
C THR A 101 -9.33 -10.90 -26.12
N ALA A 102 -8.23 -10.21 -26.44
CA ALA A 102 -7.90 -9.84 -27.80
C ALA A 102 -7.22 -11.00 -28.57
N PRO A 103 -7.54 -11.19 -29.87
CA PRO A 103 -6.87 -12.19 -30.69
C PRO A 103 -5.34 -12.01 -30.68
N LEU A 104 -4.61 -13.12 -30.85
CA LEU A 104 -3.17 -13.05 -31.08
C LEU A 104 -2.94 -12.57 -32.53
N GLY A 105 -2.81 -11.26 -32.72
CA GLY A 105 -2.33 -10.69 -33.97
C GLY A 105 -0.81 -10.80 -34.07
N ASP A 106 -0.29 -11.08 -35.27
CA ASP A 106 1.16 -11.08 -35.52
C ASP A 106 1.70 -9.63 -35.44
N GLY A 107 2.32 -9.28 -34.31
CA GLY A 107 3.11 -8.05 -34.17
C GLY A 107 2.35 -6.78 -33.76
N GLU A 108 1.07 -6.87 -33.43
CA GLU A 108 0.30 -5.73 -32.93
C GLU A 108 0.72 -5.33 -31.51
N ARG A 109 0.75 -4.02 -31.26
CA ARG A 109 1.11 -3.44 -29.96
C ARG A 109 -0.13 -3.01 -29.21
N TYR A 110 -0.23 -3.48 -27.98
CA TYR A 110 -1.39 -3.30 -27.12
C TYR A 110 -1.04 -2.39 -25.95
N ALA A 111 -1.93 -1.43 -25.68
CA ALA A 111 -2.01 -0.75 -24.40
C ALA A 111 -3.33 -1.11 -23.72
N VAL A 112 -3.33 -1.18 -22.39
CA VAL A 112 -4.54 -1.37 -21.59
C VAL A 112 -4.78 -0.12 -20.76
N VAL A 113 -6.01 0.37 -20.76
CA VAL A 113 -6.47 1.50 -19.96
C VAL A 113 -7.53 1.00 -18.99
N GLU A 114 -7.20 1.00 -17.71
CA GLU A 114 -8.10 0.71 -16.61
C GLU A 114 -8.68 2.02 -16.08
N VAL A 115 -9.99 2.19 -16.21
CA VAL A 115 -10.74 3.34 -15.72
C VAL A 115 -11.52 2.92 -14.49
N ASP A 116 -11.13 3.39 -13.31
CA ASP A 116 -11.83 3.10 -12.07
C ASP A 116 -12.21 4.37 -11.31
N GLY A 117 -13.02 4.23 -10.25
CA GLY A 117 -13.41 5.36 -9.42
C GLY A 117 -12.27 6.00 -8.62
N ALA A 118 -11.04 5.49 -8.75
CA ALA A 118 -9.82 6.00 -8.14
C ALA A 118 -8.81 6.51 -9.19
N GLY A 119 -9.20 6.62 -10.46
CA GLY A 119 -8.40 7.21 -11.53
C GLY A 119 -8.27 6.33 -12.78
N VAL A 120 -7.31 6.69 -13.63
CA VAL A 120 -6.99 5.96 -14.85
C VAL A 120 -5.57 5.40 -14.79
N THR A 121 -5.42 4.12 -15.11
CA THR A 121 -4.12 3.45 -15.24
C THR A 121 -3.92 3.01 -16.68
N ALA A 122 -2.86 3.48 -17.33
CA ALA A 122 -2.42 3.00 -18.62
C ALA A 122 -1.27 1.99 -18.42
N THR A 123 -1.29 0.90 -19.18
CA THR A 123 -0.28 -0.16 -19.10
C THR A 123 0.13 -0.61 -20.50
N ALA A 124 1.42 -0.70 -20.75
CA ALA A 124 1.99 -1.38 -21.91
C ALA A 124 2.45 -2.79 -21.51
N LEU A 125 2.15 -3.78 -22.35
CA LEU A 125 2.49 -5.18 -22.12
C LEU A 125 3.58 -5.63 -23.09
N THR A 126 4.45 -6.52 -22.62
CA THR A 126 5.36 -7.22 -23.52
C THR A 126 4.58 -8.19 -24.44
N ALA A 127 4.99 -8.32 -25.70
CA ALA A 127 4.34 -9.25 -26.63
C ALA A 127 4.86 -10.69 -26.44
N PRO A 128 4.07 -11.74 -26.75
CA PRO A 128 2.67 -11.68 -27.24
C PRO A 128 1.61 -11.63 -26.13
N ASP A 129 1.87 -12.20 -24.95
CA ASP A 129 0.89 -12.40 -23.87
C ASP A 129 1.31 -11.75 -22.54
N GLY A 130 2.26 -10.82 -22.63
CA GLY A 130 3.37 -10.72 -21.69
C GLY A 130 3.09 -10.01 -20.37
N GLU A 131 4.18 -9.83 -19.63
CA GLU A 131 4.19 -9.12 -18.37
C GLU A 131 4.05 -7.61 -18.61
N VAL A 132 3.62 -6.93 -17.56
CA VAL A 132 3.58 -5.46 -17.48
C VAL A 132 4.99 -4.93 -17.74
N ASP A 133 5.18 -4.23 -18.86
CA ASP A 133 6.44 -3.56 -19.20
C ASP A 133 6.49 -2.19 -18.54
N ARG A 134 5.46 -1.39 -18.78
CA ARG A 134 5.35 -0.02 -18.26
C ARG A 134 3.93 0.24 -17.78
N LEU A 135 3.85 1.08 -16.75
CA LEU A 135 2.61 1.51 -16.13
C LEU A 135 2.72 3.00 -15.83
N ALA A 136 1.65 3.74 -16.16
CA ALA A 136 1.45 5.12 -15.78
C ALA A 136 0.04 5.25 -15.18
N ARG A 137 -0.10 6.09 -14.16
CA ARG A 137 -1.38 6.31 -13.49
C ARG A 137 -1.65 7.79 -13.31
N ASP A 138 -2.89 8.18 -13.55
CA ASP A 138 -3.42 9.48 -13.23
C ASP A 138 -4.59 9.32 -12.24
N PRO A 139 -4.38 9.57 -10.94
CA PRO A 139 -5.42 9.41 -9.93
C PRO A 139 -6.50 10.50 -10.01
N ASP A 140 -6.21 11.64 -10.62
CA ASP A 140 -7.14 12.76 -10.74
C ASP A 140 -7.96 12.70 -12.03
N LEU A 141 -7.68 11.74 -12.92
CA LEU A 141 -8.44 11.51 -14.13
C LEU A 141 -9.58 10.53 -13.83
N ASP A 142 -10.76 11.06 -13.50
CA ASP A 142 -11.97 10.27 -13.32
C ASP A 142 -12.79 10.13 -14.62
N GLU A 143 -13.86 9.33 -14.58
CA GLU A 143 -14.76 9.08 -15.72
C GLU A 143 -15.37 10.37 -16.28
N VAL A 144 -15.66 11.36 -15.42
CA VAL A 144 -16.26 12.64 -15.84
C VAL A 144 -15.23 13.51 -16.55
N LEU A 145 -14.02 13.57 -16.03
CA LEU A 145 -12.93 14.34 -16.62
C LEU A 145 -12.43 13.71 -17.92
N LEU A 146 -12.43 12.38 -18.04
CA LEU A 146 -12.15 11.67 -19.29
C LEU A 146 -13.03 12.15 -20.44
N ASP A 147 -14.26 12.57 -20.16
CA ASP A 147 -15.18 13.12 -21.15
C ASP A 147 -14.89 14.57 -21.56
N SER A 148 -13.90 15.24 -20.96
CA SER A 148 -13.48 16.61 -21.31
C SER A 148 -12.28 16.64 -22.28
N PRO A 149 -12.07 17.75 -23.02
CA PRO A 149 -10.85 17.94 -23.82
C PRO A 149 -9.56 17.87 -23.00
N THR A 150 -9.61 18.34 -21.74
CA THR A 150 -8.48 18.26 -20.81
C THR A 150 -8.17 16.82 -20.43
N GLY A 151 -9.18 16.03 -20.08
CA GLY A 151 -8.99 14.61 -19.75
C GLY A 151 -8.55 13.78 -20.95
N ALA A 152 -9.04 14.10 -22.15
CA ALA A 152 -8.57 13.49 -23.40
C ALA A 152 -7.05 13.69 -23.61
N ARG A 153 -6.55 14.91 -23.37
CA ARG A 153 -5.12 15.21 -23.45
C ARG A 153 -4.32 14.46 -22.38
N ARG A 154 -4.83 14.39 -21.14
CA ARG A 154 -4.17 13.63 -20.05
C ARG A 154 -4.14 12.13 -20.34
N LEU A 155 -5.19 11.57 -20.94
CA LEU A 155 -5.22 10.19 -21.40
C LEU A 155 -4.20 9.94 -22.52
N ASP A 156 -4.08 10.87 -23.47
CA ASP A 156 -3.09 10.78 -24.54
C ASP A 156 -1.65 10.84 -23.99
N GLU A 157 -1.41 11.74 -23.02
CA GLU A 157 -0.14 11.83 -22.28
C GLU A 157 0.18 10.51 -21.55
N LEU A 158 -0.78 9.91 -20.85
CA LEU A 158 -0.63 8.60 -20.19
C LEU A 158 -0.27 7.48 -21.17
N ILE A 159 -0.95 7.43 -22.32
CA ILE A 159 -0.66 6.44 -23.38
C ILE A 159 0.75 6.68 -23.94
N GLY A 160 1.12 7.95 -24.15
CA GLY A 160 2.47 8.34 -24.56
C GLY A 160 3.55 7.93 -23.57
N ASP A 161 3.30 8.05 -22.26
CA ASP A 161 4.24 7.68 -21.21
C ASP A 161 4.55 6.17 -21.22
N VAL A 162 3.54 5.32 -21.46
CA VAL A 162 3.73 3.87 -21.49
C VAL A 162 4.19 3.32 -22.84
N CYS A 163 3.75 3.90 -23.95
CA CYS A 163 4.11 3.43 -25.30
C CYS A 163 5.35 4.13 -25.88
N GLY A 164 5.76 5.26 -25.30
CA GLY A 164 6.87 6.07 -25.79
C GLY A 164 6.56 6.73 -27.13
N SER A 165 7.53 6.75 -28.04
CA SER A 165 7.42 7.46 -29.32
C SER A 165 6.61 6.73 -30.40
N VAL A 166 6.10 5.53 -30.11
CA VAL A 166 5.39 4.72 -31.10
C VAL A 166 4.03 4.32 -30.54
N ASP A 167 2.97 4.80 -31.18
CA ASP A 167 1.59 4.58 -30.76
C ASP A 167 1.20 3.11 -30.74
N PRO A 168 0.33 2.68 -29.81
CA PRO A 168 -0.23 1.33 -29.83
C PRO A 168 -1.15 1.14 -31.06
N ASP A 169 -1.21 -0.08 -31.56
CA ASP A 169 -2.14 -0.44 -32.64
C ASP A 169 -3.56 -0.68 -32.07
N VAL A 170 -3.63 -1.10 -30.80
CA VAL A 170 -4.86 -1.38 -30.06
C VAL A 170 -4.78 -0.83 -28.62
N VAL A 171 -5.84 -0.16 -28.18
CA VAL A 171 -6.07 0.23 -26.79
C VAL A 171 -7.27 -0.56 -26.26
N LEU A 172 -7.03 -1.41 -25.26
CA LEU A 172 -8.08 -2.14 -24.55
C LEU A 172 -8.52 -1.30 -23.35
N VAL A 173 -9.81 -0.99 -23.25
CA VAL A 173 -10.35 -0.15 -22.18
C VAL A 173 -11.23 -1.00 -21.26
N THR A 174 -10.98 -0.97 -19.96
CA THR A 174 -11.77 -1.72 -18.98
C THR A 174 -12.04 -0.89 -17.73
N GLY A 175 -13.01 -1.33 -16.92
CA GLY A 175 -13.39 -0.69 -15.67
C GLY A 175 -14.80 -0.11 -15.68
N SER A 176 -15.04 0.92 -14.86
CA SER A 176 -16.38 1.42 -14.59
C SER A 176 -16.95 2.23 -15.77
N PRO A 177 -18.26 2.10 -16.05
CA PRO A 177 -19.19 1.21 -15.37
C PRO A 177 -19.20 -0.14 -16.11
N GLY A 178 -19.14 -1.27 -15.39
CA GLY A 178 -19.17 -2.61 -16.01
C GLY A 178 -20.40 -2.84 -16.91
N GLU A 179 -20.26 -3.77 -17.86
CA GLU A 179 -21.02 -3.93 -19.11
C GLU A 179 -22.56 -3.75 -19.14
N PRO A 180 -23.13 -3.17 -20.23
CA PRO A 180 -22.45 -2.37 -21.26
C PRO A 180 -22.76 -0.87 -21.08
N PRO A 181 -21.93 -0.16 -20.31
CA PRO A 181 -21.81 1.29 -20.44
C PRO A 181 -20.37 1.79 -20.69
N GLY A 182 -19.46 0.92 -21.18
CA GLY A 182 -18.12 1.33 -21.66
C GLY A 182 -18.04 1.73 -23.14
N MET A 183 -19.03 1.39 -23.96
CA MET A 183 -19.02 1.66 -25.42
C MET A 183 -19.03 3.17 -25.74
N PRO A 184 -19.87 4.02 -25.11
CA PRO A 184 -19.83 5.46 -25.36
C PRO A 184 -18.49 6.10 -24.98
N LEU A 185 -17.86 5.63 -23.90
CA LEU A 185 -16.54 6.10 -23.48
C LEU A 185 -15.46 5.68 -24.50
N CYS A 186 -15.49 4.44 -24.96
CA CYS A 186 -14.54 3.93 -25.96
C CYS A 186 -14.67 4.65 -27.31
N GLU A 187 -15.89 4.90 -27.78
CA GLU A 187 -16.15 5.67 -29.00
C GLU A 187 -15.55 7.07 -28.90
N ARG A 188 -15.76 7.77 -27.77
CA ARG A 188 -15.18 9.10 -27.54
C ARG A 188 -13.65 9.06 -27.44
N ILE A 189 -13.08 8.06 -26.77
CA ILE A 189 -11.63 7.87 -26.73
C ILE A 189 -11.08 7.64 -28.14
N ALA A 190 -11.73 6.80 -28.95
CA ALA A 190 -11.33 6.52 -30.33
C ALA A 190 -11.36 7.78 -31.22
N GLU A 191 -12.44 8.55 -31.15
CA GLU A 191 -12.58 9.82 -31.88
C GLU A 191 -11.46 10.81 -31.55
N ARG A 192 -11.04 10.87 -30.27
CA ARG A 192 -10.05 11.83 -29.78
C ARG A 192 -8.62 11.42 -30.04
N LEU A 193 -8.31 10.12 -29.97
CA LEU A 193 -7.00 9.61 -30.35
C LEU A 193 -6.77 9.79 -31.85
N GLY A 194 -7.80 9.60 -32.69
CA GLY A 194 -7.90 10.11 -34.07
C GLY A 194 -6.85 9.61 -35.09
N ARG A 195 -5.90 8.77 -34.68
CA ARG A 195 -4.71 8.38 -35.47
C ARG A 195 -4.68 6.92 -35.92
N GLY A 196 -5.86 6.30 -36.06
CA GLY A 196 -5.99 4.91 -36.52
C GLY A 196 -5.82 3.85 -35.42
N ILE A 197 -5.71 4.27 -34.16
CA ILE A 197 -5.67 3.37 -32.99
C ILE A 197 -7.05 2.74 -32.81
N ARG A 198 -7.12 1.41 -32.72
CA ARG A 198 -8.36 0.72 -32.41
C ARG A 198 -8.60 0.72 -30.90
N VAL A 199 -9.75 1.21 -30.47
CA VAL A 199 -10.15 1.21 -29.06
C VAL A 199 -11.22 0.14 -28.86
N ILE A 200 -10.97 -0.80 -27.95
CA ILE A 200 -11.85 -1.96 -27.73
C ILE A 200 -12.26 -1.99 -26.25
N PRO A 201 -13.56 -1.93 -25.92
CA PRO A 201 -14.01 -2.16 -24.55
C PRO A 201 -13.79 -3.63 -24.17
N VAL A 202 -13.34 -3.87 -22.94
CA VAL A 202 -13.15 -5.21 -22.40
C VAL A 202 -13.84 -5.34 -21.05
N ALA A 203 -14.77 -6.30 -20.97
CA ALA A 203 -15.57 -6.50 -19.78
C ALA A 203 -14.98 -7.49 -18.79
N ALA A 204 -15.43 -7.37 -17.54
CA ALA A 204 -15.09 -8.29 -16.47
C ALA A 204 -15.41 -9.75 -16.81
N SER A 205 -16.60 -9.98 -17.39
CA SER A 205 -17.06 -11.28 -17.88
C SER A 205 -16.13 -11.89 -18.92
N GLU A 206 -15.69 -11.08 -19.89
CA GLU A 206 -14.77 -11.50 -20.95
C GLU A 206 -13.38 -11.82 -20.39
N MET A 207 -12.85 -10.98 -19.49
CA MET A 207 -11.58 -11.25 -18.81
C MET A 207 -11.61 -12.54 -18.01
N LEU A 208 -12.66 -12.76 -17.22
CA LEU A 208 -12.81 -13.98 -16.42
C LEU A 208 -13.00 -15.23 -17.28
N ALA A 209 -13.53 -15.10 -18.50
CA ALA A 209 -13.62 -16.21 -19.45
C ALA A 209 -12.31 -16.47 -20.20
N ALA A 210 -11.50 -15.42 -20.44
CA ALA A 210 -10.24 -15.51 -21.16
C ALA A 210 -9.05 -15.96 -20.29
N VAL A 211 -9.16 -15.86 -18.96
CA VAL A 211 -8.12 -16.37 -18.05
C VAL A 211 -8.23 -17.90 -17.97
N PRO A 212 -7.20 -18.65 -18.41
CA PRO A 212 -7.26 -20.10 -18.41
C PRO A 212 -7.24 -20.66 -17.00
N ASP A 213 -7.84 -21.84 -16.84
CA ASP A 213 -7.67 -22.61 -15.61
C ASP A 213 -6.19 -22.93 -15.40
N PRO A 214 -5.69 -22.83 -14.16
CA PRO A 214 -4.32 -23.20 -13.87
C PRO A 214 -4.14 -24.68 -14.18
N VAL A 215 -3.14 -24.99 -15.00
CA VAL A 215 -2.80 -26.37 -15.31
C VAL A 215 -2.44 -27.07 -14.00
N PRO A 216 -3.09 -28.19 -13.64
CA PRO A 216 -2.72 -28.93 -12.44
C PRO A 216 -1.27 -29.38 -12.59
N VAL A 217 -0.38 -28.74 -11.82
CA VAL A 217 0.99 -29.21 -11.68
C VAL A 217 0.86 -30.56 -10.96
N PRO A 218 1.29 -31.69 -11.57
CA PRO A 218 1.29 -32.96 -10.86
C PRO A 218 2.03 -32.75 -9.53
N PRO A 219 1.64 -33.43 -8.44
CA PRO A 219 2.39 -33.35 -7.19
C PRO A 219 3.80 -33.87 -7.50
N GLY A 220 4.70 -32.95 -7.83
CA GLY A 220 6.12 -33.23 -7.88
C GLY A 220 6.44 -33.65 -6.48
N ASP A 221 7.00 -34.86 -6.35
CA ASP A 221 7.59 -35.34 -5.11
C ASP A 221 8.21 -34.15 -4.40
N ALA A 222 7.76 -33.90 -3.17
CA ALA A 222 8.39 -32.95 -2.29
C ALA A 222 9.86 -33.37 -2.19
N ALA A 223 10.68 -32.82 -3.10
CA ALA A 223 12.07 -33.16 -3.23
C ALA A 223 12.65 -32.82 -1.87
N ALA A 224 13.05 -33.88 -1.17
CA ALA A 224 13.64 -33.81 0.15
C ALA A 224 14.54 -32.57 0.21
N ALA A 225 14.23 -31.67 1.13
CA ALA A 225 15.00 -30.45 1.34
C ALA A 225 16.49 -30.80 1.24
N PRO A 226 17.24 -30.17 0.33
CA PRO A 226 18.58 -30.62 0.03
C PRO A 226 19.43 -30.53 1.30
N ARG A 227 20.14 -31.63 1.57
CA ARG A 227 20.81 -31.99 2.84
C ARG A 227 21.91 -31.02 3.29
N TRP A 228 22.12 -29.91 2.56
CA TRP A 228 23.03 -28.82 2.90
C TRP A 228 22.45 -27.82 3.92
N LEU A 229 21.18 -27.96 4.30
CA LEU A 229 20.55 -27.18 5.39
C LEU A 229 20.85 -27.71 6.81
N ARG A 230 21.79 -28.64 6.97
CA ARG A 230 22.36 -29.01 8.28
C ARG A 230 23.73 -28.34 8.44
N THR A 231 23.73 -27.10 8.91
CA THR A 231 24.94 -26.43 9.38
C THR A 231 25.15 -26.74 10.87
N GLU A 232 26.11 -27.62 11.16
CA GLU A 232 26.84 -27.60 12.43
C GLU A 232 27.77 -26.38 12.47
N PRO A 233 28.06 -25.81 13.65
CA PRO A 233 28.84 -24.59 13.76
C PRO A 233 30.33 -24.89 13.57
N ALA A 234 30.92 -24.44 12.45
CA ALA A 234 32.35 -24.50 12.23
C ALA A 234 32.95 -23.14 11.84
N SER A 235 33.89 -22.72 12.69
CA SER A 235 34.88 -21.66 12.69
C SER A 235 35.26 -20.99 11.36
N ARG A 236 35.37 -19.65 11.40
CA ARG A 236 36.00 -18.78 10.39
C ARG A 236 37.46 -19.20 10.11
N PRO A 237 37.93 -19.01 8.86
CA PRO A 237 39.04 -18.07 8.66
C PRO A 237 38.89 -17.14 7.44
N VAL A 238 39.62 -16.03 7.53
CA VAL A 238 39.67 -14.87 6.64
C VAL A 238 40.61 -15.12 5.45
N ARG A 239 40.21 -14.77 4.21
CA ARG A 239 41.10 -14.05 3.25
C ARG A 239 40.44 -13.60 1.92
N ARG A 240 40.50 -12.27 1.73
CA ARG A 240 40.86 -11.47 0.53
C ARG A 240 40.40 -11.90 -0.89
N MET A 241 39.40 -11.14 -1.37
CA MET A 241 39.46 -10.16 -2.48
C MET A 241 39.83 -10.66 -3.90
N ARG A 242 38.88 -10.56 -4.86
CA ARG A 242 38.97 -9.65 -6.03
C ARG A 242 37.77 -9.73 -7.01
N ARG A 243 37.30 -8.52 -7.35
CA ARG A 243 36.78 -7.98 -8.65
C ARG A 243 35.36 -8.32 -9.10
N GLY A 244 34.60 -7.25 -9.35
CA GLY A 244 33.41 -7.21 -10.20
C GLY A 244 32.50 -6.04 -9.85
N ILE A 245 32.87 -4.80 -10.23
CA ILE A 245 31.99 -3.63 -10.06
C ILE A 245 31.01 -3.60 -11.25
N ALA A 246 29.76 -3.96 -11.00
CA ALA A 246 28.61 -3.56 -11.79
C ALA A 246 27.89 -2.48 -10.98
N VAL A 247 27.80 -1.27 -11.53
CA VAL A 247 27.08 -0.14 -10.92
C VAL A 247 25.61 -0.24 -11.35
N VAL A 248 24.77 -0.71 -10.45
CA VAL A 248 23.32 -0.43 -10.41
C VAL A 248 23.08 0.24 -9.06
N ALA A 249 22.64 1.49 -9.07
CA ALA A 249 22.19 2.18 -7.89
C ALA A 249 21.00 3.08 -8.26
N VAL A 250 19.79 2.54 -8.11
CA VAL A 250 18.59 3.35 -7.88
C VAL A 250 18.43 3.46 -6.38
N VAL A 251 18.68 4.65 -5.87
CA VAL A 251 18.56 5.02 -4.46
C VAL A 251 17.08 5.26 -4.16
N ALA A 252 16.42 4.33 -3.47
CA ALA A 252 15.18 4.62 -2.77
C ALA A 252 15.55 5.27 -1.43
N ALA A 253 15.45 6.60 -1.38
CA ALA A 253 15.75 7.40 -0.22
C ALA A 253 14.67 7.23 0.86
N ALA A 254 14.96 6.39 1.87
CA ALA A 254 14.37 6.51 3.21
C ALA A 254 15.50 6.65 4.23
N THR A 255 16.22 7.77 4.15
CA THR A 255 17.14 8.22 5.20
C THR A 255 16.31 8.66 6.40
N ALA A 256 15.98 7.72 7.29
CA ALA A 256 15.77 8.06 8.69
C ALA A 256 17.02 8.81 9.18
N VAL A 257 16.82 9.86 9.97
CA VAL A 257 17.80 10.90 10.29
C VAL A 257 19.09 10.34 10.93
N GLY A 258 20.09 10.05 10.10
CA GLY A 258 21.49 10.13 10.46
C GLY A 258 22.00 11.55 10.17
N LEU A 259 22.26 12.34 11.21
CA LEU A 259 22.80 13.71 11.11
C LEU A 259 24.17 13.71 10.40
N VAL A 260 24.22 14.23 9.17
CA VAL A 260 25.46 14.69 8.51
C VAL A 260 25.24 16.15 8.11
N TRP A 261 26.01 17.04 8.74
CA TRP A 261 25.99 18.49 8.58
C TRP A 261 26.72 18.89 7.29
N THR A 262 26.14 19.75 6.46
CA THR A 262 26.92 20.64 5.59
C THR A 262 26.39 22.06 5.73
N ALA A 263 27.31 23.01 5.89
CA ALA A 263 27.06 24.35 6.37
C ALA A 263 26.91 25.35 5.22
N GLY A 264 26.00 26.30 5.41
CA GLY A 264 26.13 27.70 4.98
C GLY A 264 25.39 28.09 3.71
N HIS A 265 24.35 28.93 3.82
CA HIS A 265 24.46 30.40 3.70
C HIS A 265 23.12 31.07 4.08
N ARG A 266 23.22 32.29 4.63
CA ARG A 266 22.12 33.20 5.04
C ARG A 266 21.36 33.77 3.83
N ALA A 267 20.06 33.98 3.99
CA ALA A 267 19.36 35.20 3.55
C ALA A 267 17.99 35.29 4.26
N ASP A 268 17.47 36.51 4.35
CA ASP A 268 16.59 37.01 5.41
C ASP A 268 15.09 36.74 5.25
N LEU A 269 14.39 36.81 6.39
CA LEU A 269 12.94 36.65 6.61
C LEU A 269 12.13 37.88 6.19
N HIS A 270 10.91 37.65 5.71
CA HIS A 270 9.64 38.37 5.99
C HIS A 270 8.54 37.32 5.66
N GLY A 271 7.55 36.95 6.47
CA GLY A 271 6.93 37.54 7.66
C GLY A 271 5.45 37.75 7.35
N GLU A 272 4.56 36.83 7.73
CA GLU A 272 3.17 37.15 8.10
C GLU A 272 2.53 35.99 8.88
N VAL A 273 2.23 36.25 10.16
CA VAL A 273 1.49 35.40 11.09
C VAL A 273 0.03 35.85 11.03
N VAL A 274 -0.88 34.93 10.78
CA VAL A 274 -2.32 35.17 10.95
C VAL A 274 -2.78 34.33 12.14
N ASP A 275 -2.95 35.01 13.27
CA ASP A 275 -3.69 34.55 14.45
C ASP A 275 -5.20 34.53 14.14
N ASP A 276 -5.91 33.53 14.64
CA ASP A 276 -7.36 33.62 14.91
C ASP A 276 -7.71 32.67 16.09
N PRO A 277 -8.78 32.93 16.87
CA PRO A 277 -8.68 33.04 18.32
C PRO A 277 -9.34 31.87 19.03
N ALA A 278 -8.90 31.67 20.27
CA ALA A 278 -9.51 30.78 21.25
C ALA A 278 -10.98 31.15 21.52
N LEU A 279 -11.87 30.15 21.45
CA LEU A 279 -13.14 30.14 22.15
C LEU A 279 -13.07 29.10 23.26
N GLY A 280 -12.85 29.58 24.48
CA GLY A 280 -13.07 28.81 25.68
C GLY A 280 -14.57 28.71 25.97
N ASP A 281 -15.00 27.54 26.42
CA ASP A 281 -16.21 27.44 27.22
C ASP A 281 -15.90 26.65 28.49
N THR A 282 -16.20 27.28 29.61
CA THR A 282 -15.88 26.83 30.97
C THR A 282 -17.17 26.34 31.59
N ALA A 283 -17.35 25.02 31.68
CA ALA A 283 -18.42 24.42 32.46
C ALA A 283 -17.83 23.40 33.42
N GLY A 284 -17.82 23.77 34.70
CA GLY A 284 -17.36 22.93 35.80
C GLY A 284 -18.23 21.68 35.96
N ALA A 285 -17.56 20.53 36.05
CA ALA A 285 -18.16 19.28 36.49
C ALA A 285 -17.34 18.70 37.65
N THR A 286 -18.00 18.53 38.78
CA THR A 286 -17.56 17.94 40.05
C THR A 286 -16.92 16.55 39.81
N PRO A 287 -15.88 16.14 40.58
CA PRO A 287 -15.18 14.89 40.31
C PRO A 287 -16.01 13.71 40.80
N GLY A 288 -16.77 13.11 39.90
CA GLY A 288 -17.26 11.75 40.07
C GLY A 288 -16.10 10.79 39.96
N THR A 289 -15.81 10.06 41.03
CA THR A 289 -14.87 8.94 41.07
C THR A 289 -15.24 7.94 39.98
N ARG A 290 -14.59 8.07 38.81
CA ARG A 290 -14.64 7.06 37.75
C ARG A 290 -13.88 5.85 38.29
N SER A 291 -14.62 4.80 38.61
CA SER A 291 -14.04 3.46 38.79
C SER A 291 -13.13 3.17 37.59
N PRO A 292 -11.86 2.79 37.81
CA PRO A 292 -10.93 2.55 36.73
C PRO A 292 -11.48 1.41 35.88
N THR A 293 -11.78 1.71 34.61
CA THR A 293 -11.99 0.70 33.59
C THR A 293 -10.78 -0.25 33.63
N PRO A 294 -10.96 -1.57 33.61
CA PRO A 294 -9.83 -2.50 33.60
C PRO A 294 -8.92 -2.12 32.44
N ARG A 295 -7.69 -1.70 32.76
CA ARG A 295 -6.66 -1.44 31.74
C ARG A 295 -6.46 -2.75 31.01
N ALA A 296 -6.60 -2.75 29.70
CA ALA A 296 -6.23 -3.91 28.91
C ALA A 296 -4.79 -4.31 29.31
N PRO A 297 -4.52 -5.61 29.54
CA PRO A 297 -3.19 -6.04 29.95
C PRO A 297 -2.17 -5.54 28.93
N SER A 298 -1.05 -5.00 29.44
CA SER A 298 0.02 -4.43 28.63
C SER A 298 1.29 -5.26 28.73
N VAL A 299 2.02 -5.35 27.62
CA VAL A 299 3.29 -6.06 27.51
C VAL A 299 4.39 -5.04 27.29
N GLN A 300 5.49 -5.18 28.03
CA GLN A 300 6.67 -4.37 27.84
C GLN A 300 7.51 -4.90 26.68
N HIS A 301 7.93 -3.99 25.78
CA HIS A 301 8.81 -4.26 24.67
C HIS A 301 10.15 -3.55 24.87
N VAL A 302 11.26 -4.29 24.73
CA VAL A 302 12.63 -3.75 24.81
C VAL A 302 13.26 -3.79 23.42
N LEU A 303 13.66 -2.62 22.92
CA LEU A 303 14.07 -2.35 21.54
C LEU A 303 15.41 -1.61 21.55
N GLY A 304 16.50 -2.38 21.75
CA GLY A 304 17.82 -1.80 22.00
C GLY A 304 17.86 -1.07 23.34
N PRO A 305 18.27 0.21 23.40
CA PRO A 305 18.30 1.00 24.64
C PRO A 305 16.92 1.59 24.99
N VAL A 306 15.88 1.33 24.20
CA VAL A 306 14.55 1.93 24.41
C VAL A 306 13.57 0.86 24.88
N ARG A 307 12.72 1.19 25.83
CA ARG A 307 11.59 0.37 26.27
C ARG A 307 10.28 1.13 26.10
N LEU A 308 9.19 0.41 25.82
CA LEU A 308 7.83 0.96 25.79
C LEU A 308 6.82 -0.14 26.16
N GLU A 309 5.58 0.25 26.43
CA GLU A 309 4.49 -0.68 26.69
C GLU A 309 3.40 -0.56 25.61
N LEU A 310 2.84 -1.70 25.21
CA LEU A 310 1.69 -1.78 24.32
C LEU A 310 0.66 -2.76 24.89
N PRO A 311 -0.60 -2.71 24.44
CA PRO A 311 -1.59 -3.74 24.77
C PRO A 311 -1.09 -5.15 24.37
N GLU A 312 -1.61 -6.17 25.05
CA GLU A 312 -1.43 -7.56 24.59
C GLU A 312 -1.82 -7.72 23.12
N GLY A 313 -1.07 -8.57 22.40
CA GLY A 313 -1.27 -8.77 20.98
C GLY A 313 -0.46 -7.84 20.08
N TRP A 314 0.58 -7.16 20.58
CA TRP A 314 1.62 -6.54 19.73
C TRP A 314 2.89 -7.39 19.73
N LYS A 315 3.56 -7.49 18.58
CA LYS A 315 4.84 -8.21 18.44
C LYS A 315 5.84 -7.40 17.64
N VAL A 316 7.11 -7.60 17.96
CA VAL A 316 8.23 -7.06 17.18
C VAL A 316 8.36 -7.88 15.90
N ARG A 317 8.45 -7.19 14.75
CA ARG A 317 8.79 -7.77 13.45
C ARG A 317 10.31 -7.79 13.32
N ASP A 318 10.89 -8.89 12.81
CA ASP A 318 12.35 -9.13 12.68
C ASP A 318 13.15 -7.87 12.24
N PRO A 319 14.38 -7.67 12.75
CA PRO A 319 14.94 -6.33 12.96
C PRO A 319 15.29 -5.60 11.66
N ALA A 320 14.73 -4.40 11.52
CA ALA A 320 15.01 -3.43 10.45
C ALA A 320 16.28 -2.59 10.72
N GLY A 321 17.30 -3.16 11.37
CA GLY A 321 18.51 -2.47 11.84
C GLY A 321 18.65 -2.47 13.37
N ALA A 322 19.79 -1.99 13.89
CA ALA A 322 20.04 -1.92 15.35
C ALA A 322 19.36 -0.72 16.02
N ASP A 323 19.02 0.30 15.23
CA ASP A 323 18.45 1.59 15.62
C ASP A 323 16.96 1.73 15.29
N ARG A 324 16.38 0.74 14.61
CA ARG A 324 14.99 0.74 14.14
C ARG A 324 14.28 -0.56 14.47
N ALA A 325 13.08 -0.44 15.02
CA ALA A 325 12.18 -1.56 15.29
C ALA A 325 10.78 -1.28 14.73
N GLU A 326 10.08 -2.34 14.34
CA GLU A 326 8.68 -2.27 13.92
C GLU A 326 7.83 -3.18 14.80
N LEU A 327 6.83 -2.60 15.46
CA LEU A 327 5.82 -3.34 16.22
C LEU A 327 4.54 -3.44 15.40
N VAL A 328 3.98 -4.63 15.32
CA VAL A 328 2.76 -4.95 14.56
C VAL A 328 1.78 -5.71 15.44
N PRO A 329 0.46 -5.48 15.28
CA PRO A 329 -0.54 -6.26 15.97
C PRO A 329 -0.56 -7.71 15.43
N VAL A 330 -0.65 -8.66 16.35
CA VAL A 330 -0.94 -10.07 16.13
C VAL A 330 -2.35 -10.13 15.53
N GLY A 331 -2.47 -10.74 14.35
CA GLY A 331 -3.71 -10.72 13.56
C GLY A 331 -3.65 -9.81 12.33
N GLY A 332 -2.60 -9.00 12.17
CA GLY A 332 -2.23 -8.44 10.87
C GLY A 332 -3.05 -7.24 10.40
N ASN A 333 -3.59 -6.43 11.32
CA ASN A 333 -4.17 -5.13 10.96
C ASN A 333 -3.09 -4.22 10.34
N ASP A 334 -3.45 -3.40 9.35
CA ASP A 334 -2.56 -2.53 8.55
C ASP A 334 -1.97 -1.32 9.32
N ARG A 335 -1.92 -1.43 10.65
CA ARG A 335 -1.34 -0.46 11.56
C ARG A 335 0.00 -0.96 12.11
N ARG A 336 0.98 -0.07 12.21
CA ARG A 336 2.27 -0.40 12.83
C ARG A 336 2.79 0.79 13.61
N ILE A 337 3.57 0.47 14.65
CA ILE A 337 4.35 1.45 15.39
C ILE A 337 5.81 1.21 15.00
N VAL A 338 6.42 2.21 14.38
CA VAL A 338 7.82 2.22 14.02
C VAL A 338 8.56 2.99 15.10
N LEU A 339 9.60 2.41 15.67
CA LEU A 339 10.47 3.09 16.60
C LEU A 339 11.84 3.27 15.96
N VAL A 340 12.33 4.50 15.94
CA VAL A 340 13.69 4.84 15.53
C VAL A 340 14.37 5.56 16.67
N HIS A 341 15.58 5.17 17.02
CA HIS A 341 16.38 5.87 18.04
C HIS A 341 17.75 6.26 17.51
N SER A 342 18.29 7.36 18.03
CA SER A 342 19.61 7.86 17.64
C SER A 342 20.30 8.54 18.80
N ILE A 343 21.57 8.20 19.02
CA ILE A 343 22.41 8.85 20.04
C ILE A 343 22.79 10.23 19.53
N LEU A 344 22.40 11.27 20.27
CA LEU A 344 22.74 12.65 19.91
C LEU A 344 24.21 12.91 20.25
N ARG A 345 25.00 13.31 19.24
CA ARG A 345 26.44 13.56 19.41
C ARG A 345 26.75 14.76 20.31
N ARG A 346 25.76 15.61 20.57
CA ARG A 346 25.76 16.68 21.57
C ARG A 346 24.42 16.59 22.29
N PRO A 347 24.33 16.88 23.60
CA PRO A 347 23.05 16.96 24.28
C PRO A 347 22.25 18.12 23.69
N LEU A 348 21.44 17.83 22.68
CA LEU A 348 20.38 18.71 22.20
C LEU A 348 19.16 18.41 23.05
N ASP A 349 18.51 19.45 23.54
CA ASP A 349 17.16 19.35 24.08
C ASP A 349 16.12 19.34 22.94
N LEU A 350 14.85 19.21 23.31
CA LEU A 350 13.74 19.15 22.36
C LEU A 350 13.67 20.42 21.48
N SER A 351 13.92 21.60 22.06
CA SER A 351 13.92 22.87 21.32
C SER A 351 15.00 22.91 20.24
N GLY A 352 16.24 22.56 20.60
CA GLY A 352 17.33 22.49 19.63
C GLY A 352 17.09 21.44 18.53
N LEU A 353 16.45 20.31 18.86
CA LEU A 353 16.07 19.30 17.88
C LEU A 353 14.94 19.80 16.95
N GLY A 354 14.00 20.58 17.47
CA GLY A 354 12.95 21.25 16.72
C GLY A 354 13.51 22.15 15.62
N GLU A 355 14.52 22.97 15.92
CA GLU A 355 15.19 23.80 14.92
C GLU A 355 15.88 22.99 13.81
N VAL A 356 16.45 21.84 14.16
CA VAL A 356 17.07 20.93 13.17
C VAL A 356 16.01 20.34 12.25
N LEU A 357 14.89 19.88 12.81
CA LEU A 357 13.78 19.31 12.03
C LEU A 357 13.08 20.38 11.17
N ALA A 358 12.92 21.61 11.66
CA ALA A 358 12.34 22.71 10.91
C ALA A 358 13.15 23.05 9.65
N ARG A 359 14.49 23.13 9.76
CA ARG A 359 15.37 23.30 8.59
C ARG A 359 15.21 22.15 7.59
N ARG A 360 15.14 20.91 8.08
CA ARG A 360 15.00 19.73 7.22
C ARG A 360 13.63 19.67 6.53
N ALA A 361 12.57 20.08 7.21
CA ALA A 361 11.23 20.16 6.64
C ALA A 361 11.18 21.22 5.55
N ALA A 362 11.82 22.38 5.75
CA ALA A 362 11.94 23.41 4.70
C ALA A 362 12.68 22.90 3.46
N GLU A 363 13.72 22.06 3.62
CA GLU A 363 14.46 21.46 2.51
C GLU A 363 13.70 20.29 1.82
N ARG A 364 12.77 19.63 2.52
CA ARG A 364 12.10 18.40 2.09
C ARG A 364 10.58 18.42 2.29
N GLY A 365 9.93 19.56 2.01
CA GLY A 365 8.52 19.80 2.31
C GLY A 365 7.52 18.81 1.69
N GLY A 366 7.91 18.08 0.63
CA GLY A 366 7.10 17.01 0.06
C GLY A 366 7.07 15.72 0.89
N VAL A 367 7.97 15.56 1.88
CA VAL A 367 8.11 14.34 2.69
C VAL A 367 7.71 14.58 4.15
N ILE A 368 8.16 15.69 4.75
CA ILE A 368 7.84 16.07 6.13
C ILE A 368 6.78 17.18 6.09
N ARG A 369 5.60 16.88 6.60
CA ARG A 369 4.43 17.75 6.62
C ARG A 369 3.98 18.02 8.06
N ASP A 370 3.22 19.10 8.25
CA ASP A 370 2.53 19.42 9.50
C ASP A 370 3.47 19.35 10.73
N LEU A 371 4.70 19.87 10.57
CA LEU A 371 5.69 19.89 11.64
C LEU A 371 5.23 20.87 12.72
N ASP A 372 5.07 20.33 13.93
CA ASP A 372 4.79 21.07 15.15
C ASP A 372 5.92 20.80 16.16
N THR A 373 6.78 21.80 16.37
CA THR A 373 7.97 21.67 17.22
C THR A 373 7.69 21.87 18.70
N ASP A 374 6.49 22.32 19.07
CA ASP A 374 6.14 22.65 20.46
C ASP A 374 4.72 22.16 20.76
N THR A 375 4.57 20.84 20.84
CA THR A 375 3.28 20.20 21.06
C THR A 375 3.31 19.19 22.19
N THR A 376 2.14 18.82 22.67
CA THR A 376 1.98 17.78 23.70
C THR A 376 1.14 16.64 23.15
N PHE A 377 1.63 15.41 23.30
CA PHE A 377 0.90 14.21 22.93
C PHE A 377 1.10 13.15 24.02
N ALA A 378 0.01 12.46 24.40
CA ALA A 378 0.02 11.45 25.46
C ALA A 378 0.63 11.94 26.79
N ASP A 379 0.28 13.18 27.17
CA ASP A 379 0.75 13.88 28.37
C ASP A 379 2.28 14.12 28.41
N ARG A 380 2.93 14.16 27.24
CA ARG A 380 4.37 14.44 27.11
C ARG A 380 4.66 15.53 26.09
N PRO A 381 5.64 16.42 26.35
CA PRO A 381 6.19 17.31 25.35
C PRO A 381 6.87 16.50 24.23
N VAL A 382 6.50 16.77 22.98
CA VAL A 382 7.01 16.09 21.79
C VAL A 382 7.19 17.07 20.64
N ILE A 383 7.98 16.69 19.65
CA ILE A 383 7.88 17.26 18.30
C ILE A 383 7.01 16.31 17.48
N ALA A 384 5.98 16.82 16.83
CA ALA A 384 5.11 16.03 15.96
C ALA A 384 5.28 16.42 14.50
N TYR A 385 5.18 15.44 13.59
CA TYR A 385 5.07 15.71 12.16
C TYR A 385 4.44 14.51 11.44
N VAL A 386 4.01 14.73 10.20
CA VAL A 386 3.40 13.71 9.35
C VAL A 386 4.33 13.40 8.18
N GLU A 387 4.53 12.12 7.91
CA GLU A 387 5.07 11.65 6.63
C GLU A 387 4.00 10.85 5.89
N ALA A 388 4.00 10.92 4.56
CA ALA A 388 3.19 10.07 3.69
C ALA A 388 4.15 9.13 2.93
N PRO A 389 4.38 7.89 3.42
CA PRO A 389 5.26 6.94 2.74
C PRO A 389 4.73 6.53 1.37
N ASP A 390 3.41 6.57 1.23
CA ASP A 390 2.64 6.32 0.01
C ASP A 390 1.35 7.15 0.06
N GLU A 391 0.56 7.13 -1.01
CA GLU A 391 -0.67 7.91 -1.15
C GLU A 391 -1.80 7.46 -0.22
N PHE A 392 -1.66 6.30 0.42
CA PHE A 392 -2.74 5.65 1.17
C PHE A 392 -2.49 5.59 2.67
N SER A 393 -1.25 5.85 3.10
CA SER A 393 -0.86 5.77 4.50
C SER A 393 -0.14 7.01 4.97
N LEU A 394 -0.39 7.35 6.22
CA LEU A 394 0.27 8.42 6.92
C LEU A 394 1.02 7.81 8.10
N VAL A 395 2.18 8.39 8.40
CA VAL A 395 2.92 8.13 9.62
C VAL A 395 2.91 9.41 10.43
N ARG A 396 2.26 9.37 11.59
CA ARG A 396 2.39 10.43 12.59
C ARG A 396 3.59 10.12 13.46
N TRP A 397 4.61 10.94 13.35
CA TRP A 397 5.83 10.85 14.12
C TRP A 397 5.71 11.71 15.37
N PHE A 398 6.12 11.15 16.50
CA PHE A 398 6.26 11.82 17.77
C PHE A 398 7.68 11.62 18.26
N VAL A 399 8.42 12.71 18.41
CA VAL A 399 9.83 12.68 18.79
C VAL A 399 9.99 13.17 20.21
N VAL A 400 10.64 12.35 21.04
CA VAL A 400 11.07 12.69 22.39
C VAL A 400 12.60 12.66 22.46
N VAL A 401 13.15 13.42 23.40
CA VAL A 401 14.56 13.34 23.75
C VAL A 401 14.68 12.95 25.21
N GLU A 402 15.41 11.87 25.47
CA GLU A 402 15.59 11.36 26.83
C GLU A 402 17.04 10.86 26.98
N SER A 403 17.72 11.28 28.04
CA SER A 403 19.10 10.85 28.35
C SER A 403 20.10 10.98 27.18
N GLY A 404 19.95 12.02 26.35
CA GLY A 404 20.81 12.25 25.18
C GLY A 404 20.52 11.34 23.98
N ILE A 405 19.43 10.59 24.00
CA ILE A 405 18.93 9.78 22.90
C ILE A 405 17.66 10.44 22.35
N GLN A 406 17.62 10.63 21.04
CA GLN A 406 16.40 10.95 20.32
C GLN A 406 15.64 9.64 20.09
N VAL A 407 14.36 9.62 20.45
CA VAL A 407 13.45 8.50 20.14
C VAL A 407 12.28 9.05 19.33
N ALA A 408 12.11 8.53 18.11
CA ALA A 408 11.00 8.85 17.23
C ALA A 408 10.03 7.65 17.17
N VAL A 409 8.80 7.88 17.58
CA VAL A 409 7.70 6.91 17.53
C VAL A 409 6.78 7.29 16.37
N GLY A 410 6.82 6.49 15.30
CA GLY A 410 6.03 6.67 14.09
C GLY A 410 4.82 5.74 14.09
N CYS A 411 3.64 6.29 14.23
CA CYS A 411 2.39 5.53 14.17
C CYS A 411 1.85 5.59 12.75
N GLN A 412 1.92 4.46 12.04
CA GLN A 412 1.44 4.35 10.67
C GLN A 412 0.01 3.82 10.63
N PHE A 413 -0.83 4.51 9.87
CA PHE A 413 -2.24 4.22 9.66
C PHE A 413 -2.63 4.59 8.22
N LEU A 414 -3.74 4.04 7.72
CA LEU A 414 -4.29 4.46 6.44
C LEU A 414 -4.95 5.85 6.56
N TYR A 415 -5.11 6.57 5.46
CA TYR A 415 -5.76 7.88 5.47
C TYR A 415 -7.14 7.82 6.16
N GLY A 416 -7.38 8.73 7.11
CA GLY A 416 -8.63 8.75 7.89
C GLY A 416 -8.73 7.71 9.03
N GLU A 417 -7.79 6.78 9.17
CA GLU A 417 -7.84 5.70 10.16
C GLU A 417 -7.04 5.96 11.44
N TRP A 418 -6.72 7.23 11.74
CA TRP A 418 -5.96 7.60 12.94
C TRP A 418 -6.59 7.04 14.23
N ALA A 419 -7.92 7.09 14.34
CA ALA A 419 -8.64 6.61 15.52
C ALA A 419 -8.38 5.13 15.84
N GLY A 420 -8.04 4.31 14.84
CA GLY A 420 -7.80 2.88 14.99
C GLY A 420 -6.42 2.48 15.52
N ILE A 421 -5.49 3.44 15.65
CA ILE A 421 -4.16 3.24 16.27
C ILE A 421 -3.87 4.29 17.36
N LYS A 422 -4.69 5.35 17.47
CA LYS A 422 -4.44 6.50 18.35
C LYS A 422 -4.14 6.07 19.79
N ASN A 423 -4.92 5.16 20.37
CA ASN A 423 -4.76 4.79 21.77
C ASN A 423 -3.47 4.00 22.01
N GLU A 424 -3.13 3.07 21.12
CA GLU A 424 -1.87 2.32 21.18
C GLU A 424 -0.67 3.24 20.92
N CYS A 425 -0.83 4.22 20.05
CA CYS A 425 0.17 5.25 19.80
C CYS A 425 0.37 6.15 21.02
N GLU A 426 -0.72 6.62 21.66
CA GLU A 426 -0.67 7.38 22.90
C GLU A 426 0.03 6.57 23.99
N GLN A 427 -0.30 5.29 24.15
CA GLN A 427 0.36 4.42 25.12
C GLN A 427 1.86 4.26 24.82
N ALA A 428 2.24 4.04 23.56
CA ALA A 428 3.65 3.94 23.19
C ALA A 428 4.41 5.23 23.50
N VAL A 429 3.89 6.39 23.11
CA VAL A 429 4.53 7.68 23.36
C VAL A 429 4.56 8.01 24.86
N HIS A 430 3.50 7.70 25.60
CA HIS A 430 3.45 7.92 27.04
C HIS A 430 4.50 7.09 27.79
N THR A 431 4.71 5.84 27.38
CA THR A 431 5.53 4.86 28.12
C THR A 431 6.95 4.70 27.58
N VAL A 432 7.27 5.29 26.42
CA VAL A 432 8.61 5.16 25.85
C VAL A 432 9.65 5.78 26.78
N ALA A 433 10.69 5.02 27.12
CA ALA A 433 11.75 5.45 28.01
C ALA A 433 13.09 4.86 27.55
N VAL A 434 14.18 5.53 27.89
CA VAL A 434 15.53 4.99 27.71
C VAL A 434 15.87 4.11 28.92
N ALA A 435 16.28 2.87 28.65
CA ALA A 435 16.43 1.80 29.65
C ALA A 435 17.67 1.95 30.53
#